data_AF-A0A2N7QZ94-F1
#
_entry.id   AF-A0A2N7QZ94-F1
#
_cell.length_a   1.000
_cell.length_b   1.000
_cell.length_c   1.000
_cell.angle_alpha   90.00
_cell.angle_beta   90.00
_cell.angle_gamma   90.00
#
_symmetry.space_group_name_H-M   'P 1'
#
loop_
_entity.id
_entity.type
_entity.pdbx_description
1 polymer ?
#
loop_
_entity_poly.entity_id
_entity_poly.type
_entity_poly.pdbx_seq_one_letter_code
_entity_poly.pdbx_strand_id
1 'polypeptide(L)'
;MQAEPQSIARQRGVAAVELALLLPVLLLIFFGIAGLSRLYFVQLALANAARAGMQFAVAGNSRDVARIAAAAQADARLDLPDMALPAVAIVQRCADGSPYGGGLCAGAASAPWTYVEVRASYQLGAGLVPMLPVFARPLRLRQSAVARLQ
;
A
#
# COMPACT_ATOMS: atom_id res chain seq x y z
N MET A 1 -66.73 6.73 -8.62
CA MET A 1 -65.35 6.30 -8.33
C MET A 1 -65.03 5.13 -9.26
N GLN A 2 -64.38 5.37 -10.39
CA GLN A 2 -63.91 4.33 -11.30
C GLN A 2 -62.40 4.22 -11.13
N ALA A 3 -61.94 3.09 -10.59
CA ALA A 3 -60.52 2.78 -10.47
C ALA A 3 -60.05 2.21 -11.81
N GLU A 4 -59.30 3.01 -12.57
CA GLU A 4 -58.70 2.58 -13.83
C GLU A 4 -57.59 1.56 -13.53
N PRO A 5 -57.61 0.35 -14.14
CA PRO A 5 -56.58 -0.66 -13.93
C PRO A 5 -55.28 -0.20 -14.60
N GLN A 6 -54.41 0.44 -13.81
CA GLN A 6 -53.05 0.83 -14.21
C GLN A 6 -52.28 -0.43 -14.60
N SER A 7 -52.11 -0.65 -15.90
CA SER A 7 -51.53 -1.88 -16.44
C SER A 7 -50.09 -2.09 -15.93
N ILE A 8 -49.87 -3.25 -15.30
CA ILE A 8 -48.57 -3.62 -14.68
C ILE A 8 -47.41 -3.57 -15.70
N ALA A 9 -47.70 -3.74 -17.00
CA ALA A 9 -46.73 -3.62 -18.08
C ALA A 9 -46.13 -2.20 -18.21
N ARG A 10 -46.93 -1.15 -18.00
CA ARG A 10 -46.48 0.25 -18.09
C ARG A 10 -45.58 0.64 -16.92
N GLN A 11 -45.86 0.13 -15.73
CA GLN A 11 -45.02 0.35 -14.54
C GLN A 11 -43.63 -0.31 -14.68
N ARG A 12 -43.55 -1.47 -15.33
CA ARG A 12 -42.27 -2.17 -15.57
C ARG A 12 -41.32 -1.40 -16.51
N GLY A 13 -41.85 -0.72 -17.53
CA GLY A 13 -41.05 0.09 -18.45
C GLY A 13 -40.44 1.33 -17.80
N VAL A 14 -41.21 2.00 -16.93
CA VAL A 14 -40.73 3.20 -16.20
C VAL A 14 -39.60 2.83 -15.23
N ALA A 15 -39.75 1.73 -14.48
CA ALA A 15 -38.71 1.26 -13.57
C ALA A 15 -37.38 0.94 -14.28
N ALA A 16 -37.44 0.39 -15.50
CA ALA A 16 -36.23 0.12 -16.30
C ALA A 16 -35.52 1.41 -16.73
N VAL A 17 -36.28 2.47 -17.05
CA VAL A 17 -35.73 3.78 -17.43
C VAL A 17 -35.13 4.50 -16.23
N GLU A 18 -35.80 4.48 -15.07
CA GLU A 18 -35.27 5.04 -13.82
C GLU A 18 -33.93 4.40 -13.43
N LEU A 19 -33.83 3.06 -13.55
CA LEU A 19 -32.58 2.36 -13.30
C LEU A 19 -31.50 2.75 -14.32
N ALA A 20 -31.83 2.85 -15.61
CA ALA A 20 -30.87 3.22 -16.65
C ALA A 20 -30.26 4.62 -16.44
N LEU A 21 -31.03 5.56 -15.86
CA LEU A 21 -30.57 6.89 -15.49
C LEU A 21 -29.66 6.90 -14.25
N LEU A 22 -29.93 6.04 -13.26
CA LEU A 22 -29.13 5.93 -12.04
C LEU A 22 -27.87 5.07 -12.21
N LEU A 23 -27.92 4.06 -13.09
CA LEU A 23 -26.84 3.13 -13.38
C LEU A 23 -25.48 3.81 -13.61
N PRO A 24 -25.33 4.85 -14.46
CA PRO A 24 -24.03 5.48 -14.70
C PRO A 24 -23.43 6.10 -13.44
N VAL A 25 -24.26 6.71 -12.58
CA VAL A 25 -23.81 7.29 -11.30
C VAL A 25 -23.40 6.18 -10.33
N LEU A 26 -24.18 5.11 -10.27
CA LEU A 26 -23.89 3.96 -9.41
C LEU A 26 -22.58 3.27 -9.81
N LEU A 27 -22.34 3.09 -11.10
CA LEU A 27 -21.09 2.53 -11.64
C LEU A 27 -19.90 3.42 -11.33
N LEU A 28 -20.03 4.75 -11.46
CA LEU A 28 -18.96 5.69 -11.15
C LEU A 28 -18.55 5.60 -9.67
N ILE A 29 -19.53 5.55 -8.77
CA ILE A 29 -19.27 5.37 -7.33
C ILE A 29 -18.64 3.99 -7.07
N PHE A 30 -19.16 2.94 -7.68
CA PHE A 30 -18.66 1.58 -7.50
C PHE A 30 -17.20 1.44 -7.92
N PHE A 31 -16.83 1.90 -9.12
CA PHE A 31 -15.45 1.87 -9.58
C PHE A 31 -14.55 2.79 -8.76
N GLY A 32 -15.05 3.92 -8.29
CA GLY A 32 -14.32 4.81 -7.38
C GLY A 32 -13.95 4.11 -6.06
N ILE A 33 -14.91 3.43 -5.44
CA ILE A 33 -14.68 2.68 -4.19
C ILE A 33 -13.77 1.48 -4.43
N ALA A 34 -13.97 0.73 -5.53
CA ALA A 34 -13.14 -0.42 -5.87
C ALA A 34 -11.67 -0.03 -6.15
N GLY A 35 -11.44 1.12 -6.78
CA GLY A 35 -10.10 1.67 -6.96
C GLY A 35 -9.46 2.05 -5.61
N LEU A 36 -10.23 2.72 -4.74
CA LEU A 36 -9.75 3.14 -3.43
C LEU A 36 -9.46 1.96 -2.49
N SER A 37 -10.29 0.92 -2.51
CA SER A 37 -10.07 -0.28 -1.69
C SER A 37 -8.76 -0.97 -2.05
N ARG A 38 -8.46 -1.09 -3.35
CA ARG A 38 -7.19 -1.65 -3.83
C ARG A 38 -6.00 -0.77 -3.43
N LEU A 39 -6.12 0.55 -3.51
CA LEU A 39 -5.08 1.47 -3.04
C LEU A 39 -4.77 1.27 -1.56
N TYR A 40 -5.80 1.18 -0.72
CA TYR A 40 -5.65 0.98 0.71
C TYR A 40 -5.03 -0.39 1.03
N PHE A 41 -5.45 -1.44 0.32
CA PHE A 41 -4.88 -2.78 0.46
C PHE A 41 -3.37 -2.79 0.18
N VAL A 42 -2.92 -2.13 -0.90
CA VAL A 42 -1.49 -2.00 -1.21
C VAL A 42 -0.74 -1.25 -0.10
N GLN A 43 -1.33 -0.19 0.46
CA GLN A 43 -0.69 0.52 1.58
C GLN A 43 -0.51 -0.37 2.81
N LEU A 44 -1.50 -1.19 3.14
CA LEU A 44 -1.44 -2.10 4.26
C LEU A 44 -0.35 -3.18 4.04
N ALA A 45 -0.31 -3.78 2.86
CA ALA A 45 0.70 -4.74 2.48
C ALA A 45 2.12 -4.15 2.54
N LEU A 46 2.33 -2.91 2.11
CA LEU A 46 3.62 -2.22 2.25
C LEU A 46 4.02 -2.00 3.71
N ALA A 47 3.05 -1.71 4.58
CA ALA A 47 3.29 -1.56 6.01
C ALA A 47 3.66 -2.91 6.66
N ASN A 48 2.99 -4.00 6.27
CA ASN A 48 3.33 -5.36 6.70
C ASN A 48 4.74 -5.75 6.24
N ALA A 49 5.05 -5.54 4.97
CA ALA A 49 6.37 -5.79 4.41
C ALA A 49 7.49 -5.05 5.14
N ALA A 50 7.28 -3.76 5.44
CA ALA A 50 8.24 -2.98 6.22
C ALA A 50 8.43 -3.54 7.63
N ARG A 51 7.34 -3.98 8.29
CA ARG A 51 7.39 -4.63 9.60
C ARG A 51 8.06 -5.99 9.57
N ALA A 52 7.83 -6.82 8.55
CA ALA A 52 8.50 -8.10 8.38
C ALA A 52 10.02 -7.93 8.23
N GLY A 53 10.44 -6.97 7.40
CA GLY A 53 11.86 -6.58 7.30
C GLY A 53 12.43 -6.10 8.64
N MET A 54 11.68 -5.27 9.38
CA MET A 54 12.10 -4.82 10.71
C MET A 54 12.22 -5.96 11.73
N GLN A 55 11.26 -6.89 11.76
CA GLN A 55 11.31 -8.05 12.65
C GLN A 55 12.52 -8.92 12.34
N PHE A 56 12.84 -9.11 11.05
CA PHE A 56 14.04 -9.82 10.64
C PHE A 56 15.32 -9.09 11.08
N ALA A 57 15.34 -7.75 10.96
CA ALA A 57 16.47 -6.93 11.40
C ALA A 57 16.69 -7.02 12.91
N VAL A 58 15.62 -7.00 13.71
CA VAL A 58 15.65 -7.11 15.18
C VAL A 58 16.03 -8.52 15.62
N ALA A 59 15.41 -9.56 15.04
CA ALA A 59 15.64 -10.95 15.45
C ALA A 59 17.04 -11.46 15.07
N GLY A 60 17.58 -11.03 13.92
CA GLY A 60 18.85 -11.52 13.42
C GLY A 60 20.07 -10.69 13.78
N ASN A 61 19.90 -9.48 14.35
CA ASN A 61 20.96 -8.45 14.47
C ASN A 61 21.82 -8.32 13.19
N SER A 62 21.20 -8.59 12.03
CA SER A 62 21.97 -8.87 10.82
C SER A 62 22.35 -7.56 10.16
N ARG A 63 23.65 -7.42 9.87
CA ARG A 63 24.21 -6.31 9.10
C ARG A 63 23.76 -6.31 7.63
N ASP A 64 23.05 -7.36 7.26
CA ASP A 64 22.86 -7.77 5.90
C ASP A 64 21.59 -7.13 5.34
N VAL A 65 21.75 -5.88 4.91
CA VAL A 65 20.71 -5.04 4.30
C VAL A 65 19.98 -5.79 3.17
N ALA A 66 20.70 -6.63 2.42
CA ALA A 66 20.13 -7.47 1.36
C ALA A 66 19.12 -8.49 1.90
N ARG A 67 19.40 -9.13 3.04
CA ARG A 67 18.48 -10.11 3.64
C ARG A 67 17.27 -9.46 4.29
N ILE A 68 17.45 -8.29 4.91
CA ILE A 68 16.33 -7.49 5.42
C ILE A 68 15.38 -7.11 4.28
N ALA A 69 15.93 -6.65 3.15
CA ALA A 69 15.15 -6.33 1.97
C ALA A 69 14.46 -7.58 1.40
N ALA A 70 15.13 -8.73 1.34
CA ALA A 70 14.55 -9.97 0.86
C ALA A 70 13.39 -10.46 1.76
N ALA A 71 13.51 -10.33 3.09
CA ALA A 71 12.44 -10.68 4.02
C ALA A 71 11.20 -9.78 3.82
N ALA A 72 11.40 -8.47 3.70
CA ALA A 72 10.32 -7.53 3.39
C ALA A 72 9.65 -7.82 2.04
N GLN A 73 10.43 -8.17 1.02
CA GLN A 73 9.91 -8.50 -0.31
C GLN A 73 9.18 -9.85 -0.34
N ALA A 74 9.62 -10.83 0.45
CA ALA A 74 8.96 -12.12 0.56
C ALA A 74 7.56 -11.98 1.17
N ASP A 75 7.42 -11.17 2.22
CA ASP A 75 6.13 -10.85 2.84
C ASP A 75 5.21 -10.08 1.86
N ALA A 76 5.75 -9.06 1.19
CA ALA A 76 5.01 -8.32 0.17
C ALA A 76 4.48 -9.20 -0.96
N ARG A 77 5.23 -10.25 -1.34
CA ARG A 77 4.85 -11.18 -2.41
C ARG A 77 3.70 -12.11 -2.01
N LEU A 78 3.52 -12.39 -0.73
CA LEU A 78 2.37 -13.14 -0.22
C LEU A 78 1.09 -12.30 -0.30
N ASP A 79 1.18 -11.03 0.09
CA ASP A 79 0.04 -10.10 0.07
C ASP A 79 -0.31 -9.61 -1.35
N LEU A 80 0.69 -9.52 -2.25
CA LEU A 80 0.57 -8.89 -3.57
C LEU A 80 1.21 -9.73 -4.69
N PRO A 81 0.74 -10.97 -4.96
CA PRO A 81 1.43 -11.91 -5.86
C PRO A 81 1.51 -11.45 -7.33
N ASP A 82 0.53 -10.67 -7.78
CA ASP A 82 0.42 -10.21 -9.18
C ASP A 82 1.00 -8.80 -9.40
N MET A 83 1.62 -8.20 -8.38
CA MET A 83 2.19 -6.85 -8.47
C MET A 83 3.72 -6.88 -8.50
N ALA A 84 4.31 -5.88 -9.15
CA ALA A 84 5.75 -5.67 -9.08
C ALA A 84 6.22 -5.56 -7.62
N LEU A 85 7.41 -6.09 -7.33
CA LEU A 85 7.96 -6.07 -5.98
C LEU A 85 8.21 -4.62 -5.51
N PRO A 86 7.92 -4.32 -4.23
CA PRO A 86 8.21 -2.99 -3.69
C PRO A 86 9.72 -2.75 -3.59
N ALA A 87 10.12 -1.51 -3.86
CA ALA A 87 11.47 -1.06 -3.61
C ALA A 87 11.65 -0.84 -2.10
N VAL A 88 12.57 -1.59 -1.50
CA VAL A 88 12.88 -1.52 -0.06
C VAL A 88 14.18 -0.76 0.13
N ALA A 89 14.15 0.30 0.94
CA ALA A 89 15.31 1.06 1.35
C ALA A 89 15.49 0.94 2.86
N ILE A 90 16.72 0.72 3.31
CA ILE A 90 17.03 0.55 4.73
C ILE A 90 17.98 1.66 5.15
N VAL A 91 17.65 2.33 6.24
CA VAL A 91 18.46 3.40 6.83
C VAL A 91 18.83 2.97 8.24
N GLN A 92 20.13 2.92 8.52
CA GLN A 92 20.66 2.61 9.83
C GLN A 92 21.17 3.89 10.49
N ARG A 93 20.90 4.05 11.78
CA ARG A 93 21.34 5.21 12.56
C ARG A 93 21.94 4.79 13.90
N CYS A 94 22.89 5.58 14.35
CA CYS A 94 23.53 5.47 15.63
C CYS A 94 22.65 6.02 16.77
N ALA A 95 23.01 5.76 18.02
CA ALA A 95 22.26 6.21 19.21
C ALA A 95 22.12 7.73 19.29
N ASP A 96 23.11 8.46 18.77
CA ASP A 96 23.17 9.91 18.65
C ASP A 96 22.37 10.46 17.44
N GLY A 97 21.78 9.58 16.62
CA GLY A 97 21.01 9.93 15.43
C GLY A 97 21.84 10.11 14.15
N SER A 98 23.17 9.98 14.23
CA SER A 98 24.05 10.09 13.06
C SER A 98 23.84 8.90 12.08
N PRO A 99 24.01 9.13 10.76
CA PRO A 99 23.86 8.06 9.78
C PRO A 99 24.97 7.01 9.95
N TYR A 100 24.60 5.73 9.90
CA TYR A 100 25.55 4.65 9.98
C TYR A 100 26.25 4.43 8.63
N GLY A 101 27.59 4.50 8.65
CA GLY A 101 28.44 4.39 7.46
C GLY A 101 29.21 3.07 7.30
N GLY A 102 28.91 2.03 8.08
CA GLY A 102 29.59 0.72 7.97
C GLY A 102 30.70 0.45 9.00
N GLY A 103 30.80 1.24 10.07
CA GLY A 103 31.85 1.13 11.10
C GLY A 103 31.33 0.90 12.53
N LEU A 104 31.92 1.60 13.50
CA LEU A 104 31.36 1.75 14.85
C LEU A 104 30.71 3.13 14.95
N CYS A 105 29.62 3.24 15.71
CA CYS A 105 29.03 4.54 16.02
C CYS A 105 29.96 5.36 16.94
N ALA A 106 30.07 6.66 16.68
CA ALA A 106 30.83 7.55 17.54
C ALA A 106 30.23 7.53 18.96
N GLY A 107 31.06 7.17 19.96
CA GLY A 107 30.62 7.05 21.36
C GLY A 107 30.04 5.69 21.78
N ALA A 108 29.92 4.71 20.87
CA ALA A 108 29.57 3.34 21.22
C ALA A 108 30.78 2.41 21.00
N ALA A 109 31.30 1.83 22.09
CA ALA A 109 32.50 0.98 22.04
C ALA A 109 32.28 -0.38 21.33
N SER A 110 31.04 -0.81 21.08
CA SER A 110 30.74 -2.13 20.50
C SER A 110 29.46 -2.26 19.67
N ALA A 111 28.53 -1.29 19.70
CA ALA A 111 27.27 -1.38 18.96
C ALA A 111 27.40 -0.70 17.58
N PRO A 112 27.18 -1.42 16.46
CA PRO A 112 27.36 -0.85 15.13
C PRO A 112 26.22 0.09 14.71
N TRP A 113 24.96 -0.11 15.13
CA TRP A 113 23.85 0.85 14.98
C TRP A 113 22.79 0.58 16.04
N THR A 114 21.99 1.59 16.36
CA THR A 114 20.98 1.52 17.43
C THR A 114 19.57 1.61 16.88
N TYR A 115 19.38 2.25 15.72
CA TYR A 115 18.08 2.37 15.06
C TYR A 115 18.17 1.82 13.64
N VAL A 116 17.12 1.11 13.24
CA VAL A 116 16.93 0.66 11.87
C VAL A 116 15.58 1.17 11.40
N GLU A 117 15.56 1.78 10.22
CA GLU A 117 14.36 2.16 9.48
C GLU A 117 14.29 1.32 8.21
N VAL A 118 13.22 0.55 8.05
CA VAL A 118 12.90 -0.16 6.81
C VAL A 118 11.79 0.61 6.11
N ARG A 119 12.04 1.04 4.88
CA ARG A 119 11.11 1.79 4.04
C ARG A 119 10.73 1.00 2.82
N ALA A 120 9.47 0.59 2.73
CA ALA A 120 8.89 -0.04 1.56
C ALA A 120 8.23 1.04 0.68
N SER A 121 8.51 1.03 -0.61
CA SER A 121 7.93 1.98 -1.57
C SER A 121 7.45 1.30 -2.83
N TYR A 122 6.31 1.76 -3.33
CA TYR A 122 5.70 1.23 -4.55
C TYR A 122 5.22 2.37 -5.44
N GLN A 123 5.41 2.23 -6.75
CA GLN A 123 4.94 3.19 -7.75
C GLN A 123 3.76 2.58 -8.47
N LEU A 124 2.57 3.13 -8.27
CA LEU A 124 1.40 2.67 -9.00
C LEU A 124 1.43 3.24 -10.42
N GLY A 125 1.35 2.34 -11.40
CA GLY A 125 1.17 2.72 -12.80
C GLY A 125 -0.22 3.30 -13.04
N ALA A 126 -0.33 4.18 -14.05
CA ALA A 126 -1.54 4.93 -14.40
C ALA A 126 -2.73 4.06 -14.89
N GLY A 127 -2.59 2.73 -14.95
CA GLY A 127 -3.60 1.82 -15.51
C GLY A 127 -4.81 1.54 -14.60
N LEU A 128 -4.84 2.06 -13.37
CA LEU A 128 -5.86 1.72 -12.39
C LEU A 128 -7.19 2.50 -12.58
N VAL A 129 -7.16 3.66 -13.25
CA VAL A 129 -8.36 4.43 -13.62
C VAL A 129 -8.10 5.19 -14.93
N PRO A 130 -8.61 4.73 -16.09
CA PRO A 130 -8.33 5.37 -17.38
C PRO A 130 -9.06 6.71 -17.61
N MET A 131 -9.99 7.10 -16.72
CA MET A 131 -10.88 8.25 -16.98
C MET A 131 -10.50 9.56 -16.29
N LEU A 132 -9.53 9.60 -15.35
CA LEU A 132 -9.19 10.85 -14.64
C LEU A 132 -7.73 11.30 -14.86
N PRO A 133 -7.51 12.49 -15.46
CA PRO A 133 -6.16 13.03 -15.70
C PRO A 133 -5.38 13.34 -14.42
N VAL A 134 -6.04 13.40 -13.26
CA VAL A 134 -5.40 13.54 -11.94
C VAL A 134 -4.48 12.36 -11.61
N PHE A 135 -4.73 11.18 -12.19
CA PHE A 135 -3.90 9.97 -12.02
C PHE A 135 -2.82 9.78 -13.10
N ALA A 136 -2.58 10.80 -13.95
CA ALA A 136 -1.53 10.73 -14.97
C ALA A 136 -0.10 10.71 -14.40
N ARG A 137 0.07 11.04 -13.11
CA ARG A 137 1.35 10.94 -12.41
C ARG A 137 1.40 9.63 -11.60
N PRO A 138 2.51 8.88 -11.65
CA PRO A 138 2.65 7.67 -10.85
C PRO A 138 2.58 8.01 -9.36
N LEU A 139 1.58 7.44 -8.67
CA LEU A 139 1.42 7.62 -7.24
C LEU A 139 2.49 6.79 -6.52
N ARG A 140 3.36 7.45 -5.76
CA ARG A 140 4.37 6.76 -4.94
C ARG A 140 3.82 6.54 -3.53
N LEU A 141 3.46 5.30 -3.22
CA LEU A 141 3.13 4.90 -1.86
C LEU A 141 4.42 4.59 -1.12
N ARG A 142 4.54 5.09 0.11
CA ARG A 142 5.70 4.88 0.98
C ARG A 142 5.22 4.55 2.38
N GLN A 143 5.75 3.48 2.94
CA GLN A 143 5.53 3.08 4.32
C GLN A 143 6.89 2.79 4.96
N SER A 144 7.05 3.20 6.22
CA SER A 144 8.29 3.02 6.97
C SER A 144 8.01 2.44 8.34
N ALA A 145 8.84 1.51 8.77
CA ALA A 145 8.86 0.97 10.12
C ALA A 145 10.23 1.24 10.74
N VAL A 146 10.24 1.72 11.99
CA VAL A 146 11.47 2.04 12.72
C VAL A 146 11.47 1.27 14.03
N ALA A 147 12.60 0.67 14.39
CA ALA A 147 12.80 0.09 15.71
C ALA A 147 14.20 0.37 16.23
N ARG A 148 14.30 0.37 17.55
CA ARG A 148 15.57 0.41 18.28
C ARG A 148 16.04 -1.02 18.53
N LEU A 149 17.30 -1.30 18.24
CA LEU A 149 17.96 -2.54 18.63
C LEU A 149 18.47 -2.37 20.06
N GLN A 150 18.03 -3.26 20.96
CA GLN A 150 18.47 -3.33 22.36
C GLN A 150 19.57 -4.37 22.51
#